data_AF-X1GKZ5-F1
#
_entry.id   AF-X1GKZ5-F1
#
_cell.length_a   1.000
_cell.length_b   1.000
_cell.length_c   1.000
_cell.angle_alpha   90.00
_cell.angle_beta   90.00
_cell.angle_gamma   90.00
#
_symmetry.space_group_name_H-M   'P 1'
#
loop_
_entity.id
_entity.type
_entity.pdbx_description
1 polymer ?
#
loop_
_entity_poly.entity_id
_entity_poly.type
_entity_poly.pdbx_seq_one_letter_code
_entity_poly.pdbx_strand_id
1 'polypeptide(L)'
;MDFRVDLNMFRGPLDLLLYLVRKHEVEICEIPISTITDQYLQYLAVLEQLDVGAVGDFLAVASTLIEIKSQQVLPRSDEVQDELEDPRNELVRRLLEYKKYRDAANMLEERGRTWQQHYPRFSSDLPPRERNLAEQPIQEVELWDLVSAFGRIIRDTEAAKP
;
A
#
# COMPACT_ATOMS: atom_id res chain seq x y z
N MET A 1 8.47 -33.28 -2.83
CA MET A 1 8.73 -32.04 -2.06
C MET A 1 7.97 -30.95 -2.79
N ASP A 2 6.75 -30.67 -2.34
CA ASP A 2 5.92 -29.63 -2.95
C ASP A 2 6.40 -28.28 -2.46
N PHE A 3 7.10 -27.55 -3.32
CA PHE A 3 7.46 -26.17 -3.08
C PHE A 3 6.21 -25.32 -3.30
N ARG A 4 5.48 -25.01 -2.21
CA ARG A 4 4.51 -23.89 -2.22
C ARG A 4 5.31 -22.60 -2.28
N VAL A 5 5.38 -22.00 -3.46
CA VAL A 5 5.83 -20.63 -3.63
C VAL A 5 4.62 -19.74 -3.33
N ASP A 6 4.50 -19.27 -2.10
CA ASP A 6 3.48 -18.29 -1.72
C ASP A 6 3.77 -16.95 -2.41
N LEU A 7 3.00 -16.61 -3.44
CA LEU A 7 3.00 -15.29 -4.08
C LEU A 7 2.12 -14.28 -3.31
N ASN A 8 2.12 -14.33 -1.98
CA ASN A 8 1.55 -13.30 -1.10
C ASN A 8 2.33 -11.97 -1.12
N MET A 9 3.17 -11.74 -2.12
CA MET A 9 4.18 -10.66 -2.10
C MET A 9 3.65 -9.28 -2.48
N PHE A 10 2.50 -9.18 -3.16
CA PHE A 10 2.04 -7.91 -3.74
C PHE A 10 0.72 -7.47 -3.13
N ARG A 11 0.66 -6.20 -2.69
CA ARG A 11 -0.57 -5.60 -2.14
C ARG A 11 -1.51 -5.07 -3.24
N GLY A 12 -1.57 -5.76 -4.38
CA GLY A 12 -2.40 -5.42 -5.54
C GLY A 12 -1.63 -5.23 -6.85
N PRO A 13 -2.34 -4.87 -7.94
CA PRO A 13 -1.79 -4.87 -9.31
C PRO A 13 -0.76 -3.75 -9.57
N LEU A 14 -0.94 -2.57 -8.94
CA LEU A 14 0.04 -1.48 -9.06
C LEU A 14 1.39 -1.82 -8.40
N ASP A 15 1.35 -2.63 -7.35
CA ASP A 15 2.55 -3.06 -6.64
C ASP A 15 3.35 -4.07 -7.48
N LEU A 16 2.65 -4.98 -8.14
CA LEU A 16 3.22 -5.87 -9.15
C LEU A 16 3.85 -5.08 -10.30
N LEU A 17 3.16 -4.05 -10.82
CA LEU A 17 3.71 -3.21 -11.87
C LEU A 17 4.98 -2.47 -11.43
N LEU A 18 5.00 -1.88 -10.23
CA LEU A 18 6.20 -1.26 -9.68
C LEU A 18 7.36 -2.26 -9.54
N TYR A 19 7.06 -3.49 -9.14
CA TYR A 19 8.07 -4.55 -9.09
C TYR A 19 8.62 -4.88 -10.48
N LEU A 20 7.76 -5.06 -11.48
CA LEU A 20 8.17 -5.35 -12.85
C LEU A 20 9.00 -4.21 -13.45
N VAL A 21 8.60 -2.95 -13.26
CA VAL A 21 9.36 -1.78 -13.71
C VAL A 21 10.75 -1.74 -13.07
N ARG A 22 10.84 -1.97 -11.76
CA ARG A 22 12.15 -2.04 -11.07
C ARG A 22 13.01 -3.20 -11.57
N LYS A 23 12.41 -4.36 -11.86
CA LYS A 23 13.13 -5.56 -12.34
C LYS A 23 13.79 -5.33 -13.70
N HIS A 24 13.23 -4.49 -14.55
CA HIS A 24 13.80 -4.14 -15.85
C HIS A 24 14.82 -3.00 -15.79
N GLU A 25 15.11 -2.45 -14.60
CA GLU A 25 16.01 -1.30 -14.44
C GLU A 25 15.56 -0.07 -15.24
N VAL A 26 14.26 0.03 -15.53
CA VAL A 26 13.67 1.13 -16.30
C VAL A 26 13.14 2.21 -15.37
N GLU A 27 13.33 3.48 -15.75
CA GLU A 27 12.68 4.59 -15.06
C GLU A 27 11.15 4.52 -15.21
N ILE A 28 10.42 4.87 -14.16
CA ILE A 28 8.94 4.83 -14.15
C ILE A 28 8.34 5.71 -15.26
N CYS A 29 9.09 6.70 -15.77
CA CYS A 29 8.67 7.56 -16.87
C CYS A 29 8.86 6.92 -18.26
N GLU A 30 9.75 5.93 -18.39
CA GLU A 30 10.18 5.36 -19.68
C GLU A 30 9.74 3.89 -19.86
N ILE A 31 8.61 3.52 -19.26
CA ILE A 31 8.16 2.13 -19.21
C ILE A 31 7.96 1.53 -20.62
N PRO A 32 8.66 0.44 -21.00
CA PRO A 32 8.38 -0.31 -22.21
C PRO A 32 7.09 -1.11 -22.02
N ILE A 33 5.97 -0.53 -22.44
CA ILE A 33 4.63 -1.12 -22.26
C ILE A 33 4.55 -2.53 -22.84
N SER A 34 5.14 -2.79 -24.01
CA SER A 34 5.15 -4.12 -24.62
C SER A 34 5.69 -5.21 -23.68
N THR A 35 6.90 -4.99 -23.16
CA THR A 35 7.60 -5.93 -22.28
C THR A 35 6.90 -6.09 -20.94
N ILE A 36 6.43 -4.99 -20.34
CA ILE A 36 5.76 -5.03 -19.05
C ILE A 36 4.40 -5.72 -19.17
N THR A 37 3.62 -5.45 -20.21
CA THR A 37 2.33 -6.12 -20.45
C THR A 37 2.52 -7.63 -20.59
N ASP A 38 3.51 -8.08 -21.35
CA ASP A 38 3.75 -9.51 -21.56
C ASP A 38 4.13 -10.21 -20.25
N GLN A 39 4.94 -9.58 -19.41
CA GLN A 39 5.29 -10.13 -18.10
C GLN A 39 4.12 -10.07 -17.11
N TYR A 40 3.34 -9.00 -17.13
CA TYR A 40 2.16 -8.87 -16.28
C TYR A 40 1.17 -10.00 -16.57
N LEU A 41 0.92 -10.30 -17.85
CA LEU A 41 0.05 -11.40 -18.27
C LEU A 41 0.61 -12.78 -17.89
N GLN A 42 1.92 -12.98 -17.97
CA GLN A 42 2.56 -14.22 -17.49
C GLN A 42 2.35 -14.42 -15.99
N TYR A 43 2.52 -13.38 -15.18
CA TYR A 43 2.27 -13.44 -13.74
C TYR A 43 0.80 -13.67 -13.44
N LEU A 44 -0.10 -13.01 -14.18
CA LEU A 44 -1.54 -13.17 -14.02
C LEU A 44 -1.99 -14.61 -14.29
N ALA A 45 -1.47 -15.26 -15.33
CA ALA A 45 -1.77 -16.65 -15.64
C ALA A 45 -1.34 -17.62 -14.52
N VAL A 46 -0.24 -17.33 -13.82
CA VAL A 46 0.20 -18.10 -12.65
C VAL A 46 -0.72 -17.84 -11.45
N LEU A 47 -1.10 -16.58 -11.22
CA LEU A 47 -2.01 -16.20 -10.13
C LEU A 47 -3.40 -16.83 -10.32
N GLU A 48 -3.94 -16.87 -11.53
CA GLU A 48 -5.21 -17.51 -11.85
C GLU A 48 -5.23 -19.00 -11.50
N GLN A 49 -4.10 -19.69 -11.64
CA GLN A 49 -3.98 -21.11 -11.27
C GLN A 49 -3.96 -21.33 -9.75
N LEU A 50 -3.53 -20.32 -8.99
CA LEU A 50 -3.38 -20.39 -7.54
C LEU A 50 -4.63 -19.93 -6.80
N ASP A 51 -5.21 -18.80 -7.22
CA ASP A 51 -6.39 -18.20 -6.59
C ASP A 51 -7.19 -17.32 -7.56
N VAL A 52 -8.30 -17.86 -8.07
CA VAL A 52 -9.22 -17.16 -8.98
C VAL A 52 -9.92 -15.97 -8.31
N GLY A 53 -10.13 -16.02 -6.99
CA GLY A 53 -10.85 -14.97 -6.26
C GLY A 53 -10.08 -13.66 -6.19
N ALA A 54 -8.75 -13.73 -6.14
CA ALA A 54 -7.86 -12.57 -6.04
C ALA A 54 -7.58 -11.88 -7.39
N VAL A 55 -7.94 -12.48 -8.53
CA VAL A 55 -7.52 -12.01 -9.86
C VAL A 55 -8.38 -10.85 -10.40
N GLY A 56 -9.58 -10.63 -9.86
CA GLY A 56 -10.52 -9.62 -10.37
C GLY A 56 -9.92 -8.22 -10.55
N ASP A 57 -9.19 -7.74 -9.54
CA ASP A 57 -8.54 -6.42 -9.57
C ASP A 57 -7.39 -6.36 -10.58
N PHE A 58 -6.76 -7.49 -10.87
CA PHE A 58 -5.64 -7.56 -11.81
C PHE A 58 -6.10 -7.53 -13.28
N LEU A 59 -7.29 -8.06 -13.58
CA LEU A 59 -7.86 -8.06 -14.93
C LEU A 59 -8.14 -6.65 -15.45
N ALA A 60 -8.64 -5.76 -14.59
CA ALA A 60 -8.89 -4.37 -14.96
C ALA A 60 -7.61 -3.66 -15.42
N VAL A 61 -6.50 -3.90 -14.71
CA VAL A 61 -5.19 -3.37 -15.08
C VAL A 61 -4.64 -4.07 -16.33
N ALA A 62 -4.85 -5.39 -16.47
CA ALA A 62 -4.46 -6.13 -17.67
C ALA A 62 -5.12 -5.56 -18.92
N SER A 63 -6.43 -5.26 -18.88
CA SER A 63 -7.15 -4.67 -20.01
C SER A 63 -6.58 -3.31 -20.40
N THR A 64 -6.28 -2.46 -19.41
CA THR A 64 -5.67 -1.14 -19.66
C THR A 64 -4.28 -1.28 -20.29
N LEU A 65 -3.47 -2.23 -19.84
CA LEU A 65 -2.14 -2.49 -20.42
C LEU A 65 -2.21 -2.97 -21.87
N ILE A 66 -3.18 -3.83 -22.19
CA ILE A 66 -3.41 -4.32 -23.56
C ILE A 66 -3.91 -3.18 -24.45
N GLU A 67 -4.81 -2.34 -23.95
CA GLU A 67 -5.32 -1.16 -24.65
C GLU A 67 -4.17 -0.20 -25.01
N ILE A 68 -3.33 0.16 -24.04
CA ILE A 68 -2.17 1.03 -24.27
C ILE A 68 -1.20 0.38 -25.27
N LYS A 69 -0.92 -0.93 -25.14
CA LYS A 69 -0.06 -1.68 -26.09
C LYS A 69 -0.62 -1.62 -27.51
N SER A 70 -1.93 -1.83 -27.68
CA SER A 70 -2.61 -1.75 -28.98
C SER A 70 -2.49 -0.36 -29.59
N GLN A 71 -2.79 0.69 -28.81
CA GLN A 71 -2.77 2.08 -29.25
C GLN A 71 -1.36 2.59 -29.63
N GLN A 72 -0.31 2.00 -29.05
CA GLN A 72 1.10 2.30 -29.39
C GLN A 72 1.56 1.60 -30.67
N VAL A 73 1.01 0.44 -31.02
CA VAL A 73 1.41 -0.34 -32.20
C VAL A 73 0.61 0.05 -33.45
N LEU A 74 -0.59 0.60 -33.28
CA LEU A 74 -1.45 1.02 -34.38
C LEU A 74 -0.85 2.21 -35.16
N PRO A 75 -0.78 2.14 -36.50
CA PRO A 75 -0.32 3.25 -37.33
C PRO A 75 -1.30 4.43 -37.20
N ARG A 76 -0.77 5.62 -36.93
CA ARG A 76 -1.55 6.87 -36.83
C ARG A 76 -1.34 7.70 -38.09
N SER A 77 -2.37 8.41 -38.55
CA SER A 77 -2.26 9.42 -39.60
C SER A 77 -1.56 10.67 -39.05
N ASP A 78 -0.58 11.19 -39.79
CA ASP A 78 0.33 12.27 -39.37
C ASP A 78 -0.40 13.54 -38.87
N GLU A 79 -1.61 13.82 -39.38
CA GLU A 79 -2.42 15.00 -39.00
C GLU A 79 -2.93 14.97 -37.55
N VAL A 80 -2.90 13.82 -36.88
CA VAL A 80 -3.51 13.61 -35.55
C VAL A 80 -2.44 13.49 -34.46
N GLN A 81 -1.15 13.52 -34.81
CA GLN A 81 -0.07 13.14 -33.89
C GLN A 81 0.34 14.24 -32.90
N ASP A 82 0.14 15.51 -33.23
CA ASP A 82 0.62 16.65 -32.41
C ASP A 82 -0.27 16.98 -31.19
N GLU A 83 -1.53 16.52 -31.14
CA GLU A 83 -2.47 16.81 -30.05
C GLU A 83 -2.71 15.63 -29.08
N LEU A 84 -2.26 14.42 -29.41
CA LEU A 84 -2.52 13.24 -28.59
C LEU A 84 -1.48 13.08 -27.48
N GLU A 85 -1.96 13.25 -26.25
CA GLU A 85 -1.21 12.91 -25.05
C GLU A 85 -0.77 11.44 -25.09
N ASP A 86 0.41 11.15 -24.54
CA ASP A 86 0.92 9.78 -24.52
C ASP A 86 -0.01 8.90 -23.68
N PRO A 87 -0.56 7.80 -24.23
CA PRO A 87 -1.51 6.96 -23.51
C PRO A 87 -0.93 6.33 -22.24
N ARG A 88 0.40 6.32 -22.07
CA ARG A 88 1.05 5.83 -20.85
C ARG A 88 1.02 6.83 -19.69
N ASN A 89 0.78 8.11 -19.95
CA ASN A 89 0.92 9.18 -18.93
C ASN A 89 0.03 8.96 -17.71
N GLU A 90 -1.22 8.53 -17.92
CA GLU A 90 -2.13 8.26 -16.81
C GLU A 90 -1.62 7.11 -15.92
N LEU A 91 -1.12 6.03 -16.53
CA LEU A 91 -0.55 4.89 -15.82
C LEU A 91 0.68 5.32 -15.01
N VAL A 92 1.60 6.07 -15.62
CA VAL A 92 2.80 6.60 -14.96
C VAL A 92 2.42 7.45 -13.75
N ARG A 93 1.44 8.35 -13.90
CA ARG A 93 0.95 9.19 -12.80
C ARG A 93 0.43 8.35 -11.63
N ARG A 94 -0.41 7.34 -11.90
CA ARG A 94 -0.93 6.43 -10.87
C ARG A 94 0.19 5.64 -10.18
N LEU A 95 1.20 5.18 -10.92
CA LEU A 95 2.35 4.46 -10.36
C LEU A 95 3.20 5.35 -9.46
N LEU A 96 3.44 6.60 -9.84
CA LEU A 96 4.16 7.57 -9.01
C LEU A 96 3.42 7.91 -7.72
N GLU A 97 2.10 8.10 -7.81
CA GLU A 97 1.25 8.35 -6.66
C GLU A 97 1.25 7.16 -5.68
N TYR A 98 1.06 5.94 -6.20
CA TYR A 98 1.12 4.73 -5.39
C TYR A 98 2.50 4.56 -4.74
N LYS A 99 3.59 4.77 -5.49
CA LYS A 99 4.96 4.72 -4.96
C LYS A 99 5.14 5.69 -3.79
N LYS A 100 4.66 6.94 -3.92
CA LYS A 100 4.73 7.95 -2.85
C LYS A 100 4.06 7.46 -1.56
N TYR A 101 2.85 6.91 -1.66
CA TYR A 101 2.14 6.40 -0.48
C TYR A 101 2.79 5.14 0.09
N ARG A 102 3.29 4.23 -0.76
CA ARG A 102 4.04 3.05 -0.33
C ARG A 102 5.29 3.43 0.44
N ASP A 103 6.06 4.38 -0.06
CA ASP A 103 7.29 4.86 0.59
C ASP A 103 6.95 5.55 1.94
N ALA A 104 5.89 6.37 1.98
CA ALA A 104 5.42 6.98 3.23
C ALA A 104 4.95 5.93 4.26
N ALA A 105 4.24 4.89 3.82
CA ALA A 105 3.80 3.79 4.67
C ALA A 105 5.00 3.03 5.26
N ASN A 106 6.02 2.74 4.45
CA ASN A 106 7.25 2.10 4.92
C ASN A 106 7.98 2.96 5.96
N MET A 107 8.06 4.28 5.75
CA MET A 107 8.65 5.21 6.73
C MET A 107 7.88 5.22 8.06
N LEU A 108 6.55 5.17 8.02
CA LEU A 108 5.71 5.09 9.21
C LEU A 108 5.88 3.75 9.94
N GLU A 109 5.97 2.65 9.18
CA GLU A 109 6.21 1.32 9.74
C GLU A 109 7.56 1.28 10.47
N GLU A 110 8.62 1.81 9.87
CA GLU A 110 9.95 1.89 10.49
C GLU A 110 9.93 2.73 11.77
N ARG A 111 9.27 3.89 11.75
CA ARG A 111 9.07 4.71 12.96
C ARG A 111 8.30 3.95 14.05
N GLY A 112 7.26 3.21 13.66
CA GLY A 112 6.48 2.38 14.56
C GLY A 112 7.33 1.29 15.22
N ARG A 113 8.19 0.61 14.43
CA ARG A 113 9.13 -0.39 14.95
C ARG A 113 10.13 0.20 15.94
N THR A 114 10.69 1.38 15.64
CA THR A 114 11.58 2.09 16.57
C THR A 114 10.83 2.49 17.85
N TRP A 115 9.59 2.98 17.74
CA TRP A 115 8.78 3.35 18.88
C TRP A 115 8.44 2.15 19.77
N GLN A 116 8.22 0.96 19.21
CA GLN A 116 7.99 -0.27 19.98
C GLN A 116 9.18 -0.68 20.86
N GLN A 117 10.39 -0.20 20.55
CA GLN A 117 11.57 -0.43 21.39
C GLN A 117 11.59 0.50 22.63
N HIS A 118 10.72 1.50 22.69
CA HIS A 118 10.59 2.39 23.83
C HIS A 118 9.63 1.79 24.87
N TYR A 119 10.17 1.45 26.03
CA TYR A 119 9.38 0.96 27.15
C TYR A 119 9.01 2.13 28.08
N PRO A 120 7.72 2.39 28.33
CA PRO A 120 7.33 3.40 29.30
C PRO A 120 7.77 2.96 30.70
N ARG A 121 8.21 3.92 31.50
CA ARG A 121 8.53 3.68 32.90
C ARG A 121 7.23 3.64 33.72
N PHE A 122 6.81 2.45 34.14
CA PHE A 122 5.57 2.27 34.91
C PHE A 122 5.71 2.62 36.40
N SER A 123 6.94 2.64 36.94
CA SER A 123 7.19 3.03 38.33
C SER A 123 7.63 4.50 38.41
N SER A 124 6.88 5.27 39.17
CA SER A 124 7.29 6.61 39.61
C SER A 124 8.14 6.44 40.87
N ASP A 125 9.44 6.72 40.79
CA ASP A 125 10.33 6.79 41.97
C ASP A 125 10.05 8.03 42.84
N LEU A 126 9.14 8.91 42.39
CA LEU A 126 8.72 10.05 43.20
C LEU A 126 7.99 9.55 44.45
N PRO A 127 8.23 10.19 45.62
CA PRO A 127 7.45 9.88 46.82
C PRO A 127 5.95 10.03 46.51
N PRO A 128 5.08 9.22 47.14
CA PRO A 128 3.65 9.32 46.96
C PRO A 128 3.21 10.77 47.14
N ARG A 129 2.80 11.42 46.05
CA ARG A 129 2.16 12.73 46.13
C ARG A 129 0.80 12.47 46.76
N GLU A 130 0.54 13.03 47.93
CA GLU A 130 -0.80 13.12 48.47
C GLU A 130 -1.64 13.94 47.48
N ARG A 131 -2.40 13.24 46.64
CA ARG A 131 -3.32 13.86 45.70
C ARG A 131 -4.60 14.13 46.46
N ASN A 132 -4.83 15.37 46.85
CA ASN A 132 -6.14 15.77 47.35
C ASN A 132 -7.13 15.77 46.18
N LEU A 133 -7.93 14.71 46.07
CA LEU A 133 -8.92 14.56 45.00
C LEU A 133 -9.98 15.68 45.02
N ALA A 134 -10.21 16.30 46.18
CA ALA A 134 -11.15 17.41 46.33
C ALA A 134 -10.67 18.72 45.69
N GLU A 135 -9.37 18.86 45.42
CA GLU A 135 -8.78 20.04 44.76
C GLU A 135 -8.65 19.88 43.25
N GLN A 136 -9.00 18.71 42.71
CA GLN A 136 -8.96 18.48 41.27
C GLN A 136 -10.19 19.11 40.62
N PRO A 137 -10.02 19.99 39.61
CA PRO A 137 -11.15 20.52 38.88
C PRO A 137 -11.87 19.37 38.17
N ILE A 138 -13.19 19.32 38.29
CA ILE A 138 -14.02 18.41 37.52
C ILE A 138 -13.83 18.80 36.05
N GLN A 139 -13.14 17.95 35.28
CA GLN A 139 -13.08 18.11 33.84
C GLN A 139 -14.46 17.79 33.27
N GLU A 140 -14.93 18.64 32.36
CA GLU A 140 -16.04 18.30 31.49
C GLU A 140 -15.57 17.16 30.60
N VAL A 141 -16.21 16.00 30.75
CA VAL A 141 -15.92 14.80 29.97
C VAL A 141 -17.06 14.60 28.99
N GLU A 142 -16.73 14.41 27.72
CA GLU A 142 -17.71 14.12 26.69
C GLU A 142 -17.86 12.61 26.49
N LEU A 143 -18.97 12.19 25.87
CA LEU A 143 -19.18 10.78 25.51
C LEU A 143 -18.02 10.23 24.66
N TRP A 144 -17.39 11.09 23.85
CA TRP A 144 -16.26 10.72 23.00
C TRP A 144 -15.02 10.31 23.82
N ASP A 145 -14.80 10.88 24.99
CA ASP A 145 -13.70 10.50 25.88
C ASP A 145 -13.92 9.07 26.42
N LEU A 146 -15.17 8.75 26.77
CA LEU A 146 -15.54 7.42 27.25
C LEU A 146 -15.37 6.36 26.14
N VAL A 147 -15.82 6.68 24.91
CA VAL A 147 -15.68 5.80 23.74
C VAL A 147 -14.19 5.60 23.39
N SER A 148 -13.39 6.66 23.45
CA SER A 148 -11.94 6.58 23.20
C SER A 148 -11.22 5.74 24.24
N ALA A 149 -11.55 5.92 25.52
CA ALA A 149 -11.00 5.13 26.61
C ALA A 149 -11.37 3.65 26.45
N PHE A 150 -12.62 3.36 26.13
CA PHE A 150 -13.09 2.01 25.87
C PHE A 150 -12.38 1.36 24.67
N GLY A 151 -12.26 2.08 23.56
CA GLY A 151 -11.53 1.60 22.38
C GLY A 151 -10.03 1.40 22.62
N ARG A 152 -9.41 2.16 23.53
CA ARG A 152 -8.05 1.92 23.98
C ARG A 152 -7.94 0.59 24.76
N ILE A 153 -8.83 0.36 25.72
CA ILE A 153 -8.84 -0.87 26.52
C ILE A 153 -9.06 -2.10 25.63
N ILE A 154 -10.00 -2.06 24.68
CA ILE A 154 -10.23 -3.19 23.77
C ILE A 154 -8.96 -3.54 23.00
N ARG A 155 -8.28 -2.56 22.39
CA ARG A 155 -7.04 -2.79 21.64
C ARG A 155 -5.94 -3.37 22.52
N ASP A 156 -5.79 -2.88 23.74
CA ASP A 156 -4.80 -3.40 24.69
C ASP A 156 -5.11 -4.85 25.09
N THR A 157 -6.40 -5.22 25.24
CA THR A 157 -6.80 -6.60 25.55
C THR A 157 -6.71 -7.56 24.35
N GLU A 158 -6.93 -7.09 23.14
CA GLU A 158 -6.77 -7.89 21.92
C GLU A 158 -5.29 -8.12 21.60
N ALA A 159 -4.43 -7.12 21.80
CA ALA A 159 -2.98 -7.25 21.65
C ALA A 159 -2.32 -8.15 22.72
N ALA A 160 -3.00 -8.36 23.87
CA ALA A 160 -2.53 -9.21 24.96
C ALA A 160 -3.04 -10.67 24.87
N LYS A 161 -3.87 -11.02 23.88
CA LYS A 161 -4.21 -12.42 23.61
C LYS A 161 -3.01 -13.11 22.95
N PRO A 162 -2.61 -14.31 23.43
CA PRO A 162 -1.46 -15.04 22.90
C PRO A 162 -1.66 -15.55 21.47
#